data_AF-A0A6J7TH91-F1
#
_entry.id   AF-A0A6J7TH91-F1
#
_cell.length_a   1.000
_cell.length_b   1.000
_cell.length_c   1.000
_cell.angle_alpha   90.00
_cell.angle_beta   90.00
_cell.angle_gamma   90.00
#
_symmetry.space_group_name_H-M   'P 1'
#
loop_
_entity.id
_entity.type
_entity.pdbx_description
1 polymer ?
#
loop_
_entity_poly.entity_id
_entity_poly.type
_entity_poly.pdbx_seq_one_letter_code
_entity_poly.pdbx_strand_id
1 'polypeptide(L)'
;MVTINGALAVDLAGQVVADTIGGTQFSGVGGHEDFVSGPGLDSSDRSLICLPSTTMVNGILTSRIMGILPSGSVVSTPRHQVDTIITEFGVAELEGRTIRERAHALAAIAHPQFRDELLASGESWPQD
;
A
#
# COMPACT_ATOMS: atom_id res chain seq x y z
N MET A 1 -4.88 -7.74 19.20
CA MET A 1 -4.99 -8.62 18.01
C MET A 1 -4.00 -8.16 16.96
N VAL A 2 -3.31 -9.09 16.29
CA VAL A 2 -2.40 -8.77 15.17
C VAL A 2 -2.90 -9.52 13.94
N THR A 3 -3.11 -8.81 12.84
CA THR A 3 -3.53 -9.39 11.56
C THR A 3 -2.45 -9.16 10.51
N ILE A 4 -2.31 -10.12 9.59
CA ILE A 4 -1.30 -10.09 8.53
C ILE A 4 -1.98 -10.47 7.22
N ASN A 5 -1.94 -9.56 6.24
CA ASN A 5 -2.51 -9.75 4.92
C ASN A 5 -1.48 -9.48 3.82
N GLY A 6 -1.69 -10.09 2.66
CA GLY A 6 -0.95 -9.77 1.44
C GLY A 6 -1.73 -8.79 0.56
N ALA A 7 -1.02 -7.92 -0.17
CA ALA A 7 -1.62 -7.03 -1.17
C ALA A 7 -0.95 -7.19 -2.54
N LEU A 8 -1.62 -6.71 -3.59
CA LEU A 8 -1.11 -6.60 -4.96
C LEU A 8 -0.31 -5.31 -5.19
N ALA A 9 -0.80 -4.18 -4.70
CA ALA A 9 -0.14 -2.89 -4.79
C ALA A 9 -0.68 -1.91 -3.74
N VAL A 10 0.06 -0.82 -3.50
CA VAL A 10 -0.38 0.34 -2.72
C VAL A 10 0.06 1.62 -3.42
N ASP A 11 -0.74 2.68 -3.39
CA ASP A 11 -0.30 4.02 -3.85
C ASP A 11 0.17 4.93 -2.73
N LEU A 12 0.74 6.10 -3.08
CA LEU A 12 1.23 7.07 -2.10
C LEU A 12 0.15 7.69 -1.20
N ALA A 13 -1.15 7.58 -1.55
CA ALA A 13 -2.23 7.94 -0.64
C ALA A 13 -2.51 6.85 0.42
N GLY A 14 -1.97 5.65 0.22
CA GLY A 14 -2.21 4.47 1.04
C GLY A 14 -3.42 3.66 0.56
N GLN A 15 -3.90 3.83 -0.67
CA GLN A 15 -4.96 2.98 -1.22
C GLN A 15 -4.37 1.64 -1.64
N VAL A 16 -4.98 0.53 -1.21
CA VAL A 16 -4.46 -0.82 -1.44
C VAL A 16 -5.35 -1.58 -2.42
N VAL A 17 -4.71 -2.28 -3.34
CA VAL A 17 -5.32 -3.26 -4.24
C VAL A 17 -4.80 -4.63 -3.85
N ALA A 18 -5.68 -5.61 -3.61
CA ALA A 18 -5.33 -6.95 -3.14
C ALA A 18 -5.81 -8.08 -4.06
N ASP A 19 -6.82 -7.85 -4.90
CA ASP A 19 -7.50 -8.94 -5.64
C ASP A 19 -7.70 -8.69 -7.14
N THR A 20 -7.32 -7.51 -7.66
CA THR A 20 -7.43 -7.16 -9.08
C THR A 20 -6.10 -6.70 -9.69
N ILE A 21 -5.93 -6.94 -11.00
CA ILE A 21 -4.81 -6.44 -11.81
C ILE A 21 -5.38 -5.75 -13.03
N GLY A 22 -5.15 -4.44 -13.18
CA GLY A 22 -5.66 -3.66 -14.32
C GLY A 22 -7.19 -3.73 -14.46
N GLY A 23 -7.91 -3.75 -13.34
CA GLY A 23 -9.37 -3.91 -13.31
C GLY A 23 -9.90 -5.32 -13.59
N THR A 24 -9.01 -6.28 -13.87
CA THR A 24 -9.39 -7.69 -14.06
C THR A 24 -9.28 -8.45 -12.75
N GLN A 25 -10.28 -9.26 -12.42
CA GLN A 25 -10.27 -10.11 -11.24
C GLN A 25 -9.09 -11.10 -11.31
N PHE A 26 -8.26 -11.09 -10.27
CA PHE A 26 -7.13 -12.02 -10.13
C PHE A 26 -7.43 -13.09 -9.08
N SER A 27 -8.00 -12.69 -7.94
CA SER A 27 -8.38 -13.59 -6.84
C SER A 27 -9.78 -13.23 -6.31
N GLY A 28 -9.95 -13.03 -5.00
CA GLY A 28 -11.14 -12.44 -4.39
C GLY A 28 -10.77 -11.82 -3.05
N VAL A 29 -11.55 -10.84 -2.58
CA VAL A 29 -11.27 -10.10 -1.34
C VAL A 29 -11.17 -10.99 -0.11
N GLY A 30 -11.97 -12.06 -0.02
CA GLY A 30 -12.02 -12.92 1.15
C GLY A 30 -12.29 -12.12 2.42
N GLY A 31 -11.58 -12.42 3.51
CA GLY A 31 -11.64 -11.66 4.76
C GLY A 31 -10.63 -10.52 4.86
N HIS A 32 -10.01 -10.08 3.75
CA HIS A 32 -8.94 -9.08 3.78
C HIS A 32 -9.39 -7.81 4.51
N GLU A 33 -10.52 -7.23 4.10
CA GLU A 33 -11.05 -6.01 4.72
C GLU A 33 -11.51 -6.23 6.16
N ASP A 34 -12.11 -7.38 6.47
CA ASP A 34 -12.56 -7.73 7.83
C ASP A 34 -11.38 -7.72 8.83
N PHE A 35 -10.24 -8.30 8.44
CA PHE A 35 -9.05 -8.35 9.28
C PHE A 35 -8.19 -7.09 9.17
N VAL A 36 -8.39 -6.23 8.17
CA VAL A 36 -7.77 -4.90 8.14
C VAL A 36 -8.50 -3.94 9.07
N SER A 37 -9.84 -3.96 9.07
CA SER A 37 -10.67 -3.07 9.89
C SER A 37 -10.91 -3.57 11.32
N GLY A 38 -10.66 -4.86 11.59
CA GLY A 38 -10.88 -5.46 12.90
C GLY A 38 -9.97 -4.97 14.04
N PRO A 39 -8.63 -4.81 13.82
CA PRO A 39 -7.73 -4.21 14.80
C PRO A 39 -8.07 -2.74 15.10
N GLY A 40 -7.92 -2.29 16.35
CA GLY A 40 -8.07 -0.86 16.71
C GLY A 40 -8.81 -0.57 18.02
N LEU A 41 -9.13 -1.61 18.81
CA LEU A 41 -9.76 -1.44 20.13
C LEU A 41 -8.72 -1.22 21.23
N ASP A 42 -7.58 -1.92 21.11
CA ASP A 42 -6.45 -1.77 22.03
C ASP A 42 -5.25 -1.13 21.33
N SER A 43 -4.48 -0.32 22.06
CA SER A 43 -3.25 0.31 21.53
C SER A 43 -2.18 -0.68 21.04
N SER A 44 -2.27 -1.95 21.45
CA SER A 44 -1.41 -3.04 21.00
C SER A 44 -1.91 -3.73 19.73
N ASP A 45 -3.11 -3.39 19.25
CA ASP A 45 -3.66 -3.94 18.03
C ASP A 45 -2.90 -3.46 16.81
N ARG A 46 -2.71 -4.34 15.82
CA ARG A 46 -2.03 -3.99 14.56
C ARG A 46 -2.67 -4.69 13.38
N SER A 47 -2.82 -3.95 12.28
CA SER A 47 -3.11 -4.49 10.95
C SER A 47 -1.89 -4.32 10.04
N LEU A 48 -1.30 -5.45 9.65
CA LEU A 48 -0.08 -5.48 8.85
C LEU A 48 -0.41 -5.94 7.42
N ILE A 49 -0.17 -5.07 6.44
CA ILE A 49 -0.24 -5.43 5.02
C ILE A 49 1.18 -5.58 4.47
N CYS A 50 1.53 -6.79 4.06
CA CYS A 50 2.86 -7.15 3.58
C CYS A 50 2.84 -7.36 2.06
N LEU A 51 3.79 -6.75 1.36
CA LEU A 51 4.01 -7.00 -0.07
C LEU A 51 5.49 -6.83 -0.43
N PRO A 52 6.02 -7.66 -1.35
CA PRO A 52 7.25 -7.33 -2.07
C PRO A 52 7.16 -5.92 -2.64
N SER A 53 8.26 -5.17 -2.59
CA SER A 53 8.29 -3.80 -3.11
C SER A 53 8.21 -3.74 -4.65
N THR A 54 8.47 -4.85 -5.34
CA THR A 54 8.50 -4.96 -6.81
C THR A 54 7.90 -6.28 -7.32
N THR A 55 7.68 -6.33 -8.64
CA THR A 55 7.39 -7.54 -9.40
C THR A 55 7.99 -7.43 -10.81
N MET A 56 8.09 -8.56 -11.53
CA MET A 56 8.48 -8.57 -12.94
C MET A 56 7.23 -8.63 -13.83
N VAL A 57 7.04 -7.63 -14.70
CA VAL A 57 5.97 -7.61 -15.70
C VAL A 57 6.60 -7.59 -17.07
N ASN A 58 6.42 -8.65 -17.86
CA ASN A 58 7.01 -8.80 -19.20
C ASN A 58 8.54 -8.57 -19.24
N GLY A 59 9.24 -9.02 -18.20
CA GLY A 59 10.70 -8.84 -18.08
C GLY A 59 11.14 -7.46 -17.60
N ILE A 60 10.21 -6.58 -17.24
CA ILE A 60 10.49 -5.25 -16.68
C ILE A 60 10.23 -5.28 -15.17
N LEU A 61 11.19 -4.78 -14.39
CA LEU A 61 11.02 -4.58 -12.96
C LEU A 61 10.03 -3.42 -12.75
N THR A 62 8.95 -3.69 -12.02
CA THR A 62 7.86 -2.74 -11.77
C THR A 62 7.64 -2.60 -10.27
N SER A 63 7.52 -1.36 -9.78
CA SER A 63 7.20 -1.08 -8.37
C SER A 63 5.79 -1.51 -8.01
N ARG A 64 5.62 -2.01 -6.78
CA ARG A 64 4.30 -2.31 -6.18
C ARG A 64 3.86 -1.24 -5.18
N ILE A 65 4.76 -0.29 -4.87
CA ILE A 65 4.41 1.01 -4.31
C ILE A 65 4.33 1.97 -5.50
N MET A 66 3.14 2.44 -5.82
CA MET A 66 2.85 3.25 -7.00
C MET A 66 2.72 4.73 -6.61
N GLY A 67 3.11 5.65 -7.49
CA GLY A 67 2.82 7.07 -7.28
C GLY A 67 1.31 7.33 -7.20
N ILE A 68 0.60 6.82 -8.20
CA ILE A 68 -0.86 6.89 -8.34
C ILE A 68 -1.35 5.52 -8.84
N LEU A 69 -2.45 5.01 -8.29
CA LEU A 69 -3.10 3.84 -8.87
C LEU A 69 -3.50 4.11 -10.32
N PRO A 70 -3.25 3.18 -11.26
CA PRO A 70 -3.70 3.32 -12.64
C PRO A 70 -5.23 3.48 -12.74
N SER A 71 -5.69 4.19 -13.75
CA SER A 71 -7.12 4.29 -14.06
C SER A 71 -7.72 2.89 -14.23
N GLY A 72 -8.85 2.63 -13.57
CA GLY A 72 -9.52 1.33 -13.57
C GLY A 72 -9.04 0.35 -12.49
N SER A 73 -8.11 0.75 -11.62
CA SER A 73 -7.81 -0.01 -10.39
C SER A 73 -9.06 -0.12 -9.50
N VAL A 74 -9.29 -1.31 -8.95
CA VAL A 74 -10.35 -1.57 -7.98
C VAL A 74 -9.72 -1.65 -6.60
N VAL A 75 -9.99 -0.66 -5.76
CA VAL A 75 -9.44 -0.56 -4.40
C VAL A 75 -10.09 -1.61 -3.50
N SER A 76 -9.28 -2.47 -2.89
CA SER A 76 -9.73 -3.49 -1.94
C SER A 76 -9.74 -2.96 -0.51
N THR A 77 -8.79 -2.09 -0.15
CA THR A 77 -8.75 -1.42 1.14
C THR A 77 -8.55 0.09 0.96
N PRO A 78 -9.54 0.91 1.34
CA PRO A 78 -9.45 2.36 1.25
C PRO A 78 -8.42 2.91 2.25
N ARG A 79 -7.77 4.01 1.87
CA ARG A 79 -6.64 4.61 2.62
C ARG A 79 -6.89 4.83 4.11
N HIS A 80 -8.12 5.11 4.52
CA HIS A 80 -8.44 5.45 5.91
C HIS A 80 -8.49 4.21 6.84
N GLN A 81 -8.52 3.00 6.28
CA GLN A 81 -8.45 1.75 7.04
C GLN A 81 -7.02 1.20 7.16
N VAL A 82 -6.04 1.80 6.46
CA VAL A 82 -4.67 1.28 6.44
C VAL A 82 -3.89 1.74 7.67
N ASP A 83 -3.49 0.77 8.48
CA ASP A 83 -2.54 0.91 9.59
C ASP A 83 -1.10 0.85 9.06
N THR A 84 -0.56 -0.33 8.74
CA THR A 84 0.88 -0.50 8.47
C THR A 84 1.14 -1.25 7.16
N ILE A 85 2.07 -0.73 6.34
CA ILE A 85 2.60 -1.39 5.14
C ILE A 85 4.02 -1.88 5.38
N ILE A 86 4.33 -3.11 4.94
CA ILE A 86 5.65 -3.73 5.10
C ILE A 86 6.16 -4.25 3.75
N THR A 87 7.43 -3.94 3.45
CA THR A 87 8.19 -4.53 2.34
C THR A 87 9.50 -5.14 2.86
N GLU A 88 10.29 -5.74 1.97
CA GLU A 88 11.65 -6.17 2.26
C GLU A 88 12.62 -5.02 2.62
N PHE A 89 12.21 -3.75 2.45
CA PHE A 89 13.02 -2.57 2.75
C PHE A 89 12.61 -1.85 4.03
N GLY A 90 11.53 -2.25 4.71
CA GLY A 90 11.15 -1.69 5.99
C GLY A 90 9.65 -1.63 6.24
N VAL A 91 9.27 -0.78 7.19
CA VAL A 91 7.91 -0.63 7.70
C VAL A 91 7.47 0.83 7.56
N ALA A 92 6.25 1.04 7.06
CA ALA A 92 5.59 2.34 6.99
C ALA A 92 4.27 2.27 7.75
N GLU A 93 4.26 2.82 8.96
CA GLU A 93 3.03 3.06 9.74
C GLU A 93 2.32 4.29 9.15
N LEU A 94 1.04 4.18 8.80
CA LEU A 94 0.28 5.21 8.09
C LEU A 94 -0.90 5.76 8.90
N GLU A 95 -1.34 5.04 9.93
CA GLU A 95 -2.40 5.51 10.82
C GLU A 95 -1.99 6.84 11.48
N GLY A 96 -2.93 7.80 11.52
CA GLY A 96 -2.69 9.13 12.09
C GLY A 96 -1.77 10.07 11.29
N ARG A 97 -1.16 9.59 10.19
CA ARG A 97 -0.29 10.42 9.34
C ARG A 97 -1.08 11.24 8.32
N THR A 98 -0.58 12.44 8.04
CA THR A 98 -1.01 13.29 6.92
C THR A 98 -0.75 12.61 5.57
N ILE A 99 -1.36 13.11 4.50
CA ILE A 99 -1.20 12.54 3.16
C ILE A 99 0.27 12.65 2.73
N ARG A 100 0.92 13.80 3.01
CA ARG A 100 2.34 14.00 2.70
C ARG A 100 3.24 13.04 3.48
N GLU A 101 3.00 12.85 4.78
CA GLU A 101 3.78 11.93 5.61
C GLU A 101 3.62 10.47 5.17
N ARG A 102 2.40 10.08 4.73
CA ARG A 102 2.14 8.75 4.15
C ARG A 102 2.96 8.54 2.88
N ALA A 103 2.93 9.50 1.96
CA ALA A 103 3.68 9.42 0.72
C ALA A 103 5.19 9.23 0.97
N HIS A 104 5.77 10.02 1.89
CA HIS A 104 7.18 9.91 2.26
C HIS A 104 7.50 8.56 2.92
N ALA A 105 6.64 8.07 3.81
CA ALA A 105 6.83 6.79 4.49
C ALA A 105 6.81 5.61 3.51
N LEU A 106 5.86 5.61 2.57
CA LEU A 106 5.73 4.59 1.54
C LEU A 106 6.91 4.62 0.56
N ALA A 107 7.33 5.81 0.12
CA ALA A 107 8.52 5.95 -0.73
C ALA A 107 9.79 5.44 -0.04
N ALA A 108 9.94 5.67 1.27
CA ALA A 108 11.11 5.20 2.04
C ALA A 108 11.24 3.67 2.07
N ILE A 109 10.12 2.93 2.03
CA ILE A 109 10.11 1.46 2.03
C ILE A 109 9.95 0.86 0.61
N ALA A 110 9.99 1.69 -0.43
CA ALA A 110 10.02 1.21 -1.81
C ALA A 110 11.40 0.66 -2.19
N HIS A 111 11.47 -0.07 -3.31
CA HIS A 111 12.73 -0.51 -3.88
C HIS A 111 13.61 0.70 -4.27
N PRO A 112 14.92 0.69 -3.97
CA PRO A 112 15.81 1.84 -4.17
C PRO A 112 15.72 2.49 -5.56
N GLN A 113 15.52 1.69 -6.61
CA GLN A 113 15.40 2.18 -7.99
C GLN A 113 14.21 3.13 -8.24
N PHE A 114 13.14 3.08 -7.42
CA PHE A 114 11.92 3.87 -7.62
C PHE A 114 11.72 4.96 -6.56
N ARG A 115 12.60 5.07 -5.55
CA ARG A 115 12.39 6.00 -4.42
C ARG A 115 12.37 7.45 -4.84
N ASP A 116 13.33 7.87 -5.68
CA ASP A 116 13.44 9.26 -6.11
C ASP A 116 12.22 9.69 -6.94
N GLU A 117 11.71 8.80 -7.81
CA GLU A 117 10.49 9.02 -8.58
C GLU A 117 9.26 9.13 -7.68
N LEU A 118 9.13 8.23 -6.69
CA LEU A 118 8.01 8.24 -5.73
C LEU A 118 8.04 9.48 -4.83
N LEU A 119 9.22 9.92 -4.37
CA LEU A 119 9.37 11.16 -3.61
C LEU A 119 8.97 12.37 -4.45
N ALA A 120 9.42 12.43 -5.71
CA ALA A 120 9.02 13.50 -6.63
C ALA A 120 7.51 13.48 -6.90
N SER A 121 6.91 12.29 -7.06
CA SER A 121 5.45 12.14 -7.16
C SER A 121 4.77 12.69 -5.91
N GLY A 122 5.25 12.31 -4.72
CA GLY A 122 4.73 12.71 -3.41
C GLY A 122 4.68 14.21 -3.15
N GLU A 123 5.52 15.01 -3.84
CA GLU A 123 5.46 16.47 -3.78
C GLU A 123 4.29 17.07 -4.57
N SER A 124 3.82 16.35 -5.59
CA SER A 124 2.74 16.80 -6.48
C SER A 124 1.40 16.10 -6.19
N TRP A 125 1.44 14.87 -5.72
CA TRP A 125 0.30 14.03 -5.38
C TRP A 125 0.71 12.93 -4.38
N PRO A 126 -0.11 12.66 -3.37
CA PRO A 126 -1.39 13.28 -3.06
C PRO A 126 -1.19 14.53 -2.17
N GLN A 127 -2.04 15.53 -2.33
CA GLN A 127 -1.95 16.79 -1.56
C GLN A 127 -2.93 16.79 -0.39
N ASP A 128 -2.52 17.40 0.73
CA ASP A 128 -3.35 17.62 1.93
C ASP A 128 -4.48 18.63 1.68
#